data_AF-A0A0A8UK87-F1
#
_entry.id   AF-A0A0A8UK87-F1
#
_cell.length_a   1.000
_cell.length_b   1.000
_cell.length_c   1.000
_cell.angle_alpha   90.00
_cell.angle_beta   90.00
_cell.angle_gamma   90.00
#
_symmetry.space_group_name_H-M   'P 1'
#
loop_
_entity.id
_entity.type
_entity.pdbx_description
1 polymer ?
#
loop_
_entity_poly.entity_id
_entity_poly.type
_entity_poly.pdbx_seq_one_letter_code
_entity_poly.pdbx_strand_id
1 'polypeptide(L)'
;MAPMMLQCLPQNEEGEAMRVELLTQFEEVKSHGVIYRLMGELHRETQYNFSVLHALNNYVAYFEEHGLDIFEQMDKSLVIGYEQKLIPAHIAQHYCELAVPFWPTPSFKHDHLKRMLTVAYSGDWYSTANEETAYHPVTKEKQRYAMSTRFLTLIEAKIDARALEELQKVRLEDLNALHLNLQKPIHCSPHLAG
;
A
#
# COMPACT_ATOMS: atom_id res chain seq x y z
N MET A 1 -0.82 10.20 8.26
CA MET A 1 -2.00 10.91 7.69
C MET A 1 -3.25 10.83 8.57
N ALA A 2 -3.56 9.68 9.17
CA ALA A 2 -4.77 9.48 9.98
C ALA A 2 -4.98 10.43 11.19
N PRO A 3 -3.94 10.90 11.91
CA PRO A 3 -4.12 11.84 13.02
C PRO A 3 -4.70 13.21 12.62
N MET A 4 -4.45 13.65 11.39
CA MET A 4 -4.93 14.94 10.90
C MET A 4 -6.45 14.96 10.71
N MET A 5 -7.06 13.84 10.32
CA MET A 5 -8.51 13.76 10.10
C MET A 5 -9.30 13.92 11.41
N LEU A 6 -8.79 13.37 12.51
CA LEU A 6 -9.44 13.49 13.82
C LEU A 6 -9.36 14.91 14.39
N GLN A 7 -8.33 15.68 14.03
CA GLN A 7 -8.21 17.09 14.41
C GLN A 7 -9.28 17.98 13.75
N CYS A 8 -9.90 17.51 12.66
CA CYS A 8 -10.98 18.22 11.98
C CYS A 8 -12.36 17.99 12.63
N LEU A 9 -12.47 17.10 13.62
CA LEU A 9 -13.74 16.87 14.30
C LEU A 9 -14.12 18.07 15.17
N PRO A 10 -15.40 18.49 15.16
CA PRO A 10 -15.89 19.53 16.05
C PRO A 10 -15.56 19.24 17.52
N GLN A 11 -15.19 20.25 18.30
CA GLN A 11 -14.84 20.08 19.72
C GLN A 11 -16.09 20.18 20.62
N ASN A 12 -17.12 19.40 20.29
CA ASN A 12 -18.43 19.41 20.93
C ASN A 12 -19.05 17.99 20.92
N GLU A 13 -20.29 17.86 21.41
CA GLU A 13 -21.01 16.58 21.47
C GLU A 13 -21.21 15.93 20.10
N GLU A 14 -21.38 16.73 19.04
CA GLU A 14 -21.52 16.24 17.68
C GLU A 14 -20.22 15.59 17.19
N GLY A 15 -19.08 16.23 17.44
CA GLY A 15 -17.78 15.65 17.10
C GLY A 15 -17.48 14.39 17.90
N GLU A 16 -17.89 14.32 19.17
CA GLU A 16 -17.76 13.11 19.98
C GLU A 16 -18.63 11.96 19.43
N ALA A 17 -19.86 12.25 19.00
CA ALA A 17 -20.69 11.27 18.31
C ALA A 17 -20.05 10.78 17.01
N MET A 18 -19.47 11.68 16.21
CA MET A 18 -18.71 11.31 15.01
C MET A 18 -17.49 10.43 15.34
N ARG A 19 -16.75 10.73 16.43
CA ARG A 19 -15.61 9.93 16.87
C ARG A 19 -16.04 8.49 17.24
N VAL A 20 -17.13 8.34 17.98
CA VAL A 20 -17.68 7.03 18.38
C VAL A 20 -18.08 6.21 17.14
N GLU A 21 -18.73 6.84 16.17
CA GLU A 21 -19.10 6.20 14.91
C GLU A 21 -17.85 5.76 14.14
N LEU A 22 -16.84 6.62 14.02
CA LEU A 22 -15.57 6.28 13.38
C LEU A 22 -14.83 5.13 14.07
N LEU A 23 -14.89 5.04 15.41
CA LEU A 23 -14.32 3.92 16.15
C LEU A 23 -15.07 2.62 15.85
N THR A 24 -16.40 2.67 15.73
CA THR A 24 -17.23 1.53 15.36
C THR A 24 -16.87 1.02 13.96
N GLN A 25 -16.79 1.93 12.98
CA GLN A 25 -16.38 1.61 11.61
C GLN A 25 -14.95 1.06 11.55
N PHE A 26 -14.04 1.62 12.34
CA PHE A 26 -12.66 1.15 12.44
C PHE A 26 -12.62 -0.31 12.92
N GLU A 27 -13.32 -0.65 14.00
CA GLU A 27 -13.35 -2.02 14.52
C GLU A 27 -14.03 -2.99 13.56
N GLU A 28 -15.06 -2.55 12.84
CA GLU A 28 -15.71 -3.36 11.81
C GLU A 28 -14.75 -3.70 10.67
N VAL A 29 -14.09 -2.70 10.07
CA VAL A 29 -13.14 -2.90 8.97
C VAL A 29 -11.92 -3.70 9.44
N LYS A 30 -11.47 -3.50 10.68
CA LYS A 30 -10.35 -4.24 11.27
C LYS A 30 -10.67 -5.72 11.51
N SER A 31 -11.89 -6.03 11.91
CA SER A 31 -12.33 -7.41 12.16
C SER A 31 -12.77 -8.13 10.90
N HIS A 32 -13.47 -7.44 10.00
CA HIS A 32 -14.11 -8.05 8.84
C HIS A 32 -13.39 -7.79 7.52
N GLY A 33 -12.46 -6.83 7.46
CA GLY A 33 -11.90 -6.35 6.20
C GLY A 33 -12.93 -5.56 5.37
N VAL A 34 -12.58 -5.31 4.12
CA VAL A 34 -13.47 -4.72 3.12
C VAL A 34 -13.89 -5.80 2.14
N ILE A 35 -15.17 -5.86 1.83
CA ILE A 35 -15.74 -6.77 0.83
C ILE A 35 -16.10 -5.95 -0.41
N TYR A 36 -15.60 -6.36 -1.57
CA TYR A 36 -15.93 -5.72 -2.85
C TYR A 36 -16.01 -6.76 -3.97
N ARG A 37 -16.54 -6.35 -5.12
CA ARG A 37 -16.54 -7.18 -6.33
C ARG A 37 -15.56 -6.62 -7.35
N LEU A 38 -14.71 -7.48 -7.88
CA LEU A 38 -13.78 -7.16 -8.96
C LEU A 38 -13.95 -8.19 -10.06
N MET A 39 -14.18 -7.73 -11.30
CA MET A 39 -14.48 -8.60 -12.45
C MET A 39 -15.62 -9.62 -12.20
N GLY A 40 -16.58 -9.27 -11.33
CA GLY A 40 -17.72 -10.13 -10.95
C GLY A 40 -17.43 -11.08 -9.78
N GLU A 41 -16.16 -11.29 -9.43
CA GLU A 41 -15.74 -12.13 -8.31
C GLU A 41 -15.81 -11.36 -6.98
N LEU A 42 -16.16 -12.06 -5.90
CA LEU A 42 -16.25 -11.47 -4.57
C LEU A 42 -14.88 -11.55 -3.91
N HIS A 43 -14.31 -10.40 -3.59
CA HIS A 43 -13.04 -10.29 -2.88
C HIS A 43 -13.29 -9.78 -1.45
N ARG A 44 -12.49 -10.32 -0.54
CA ARG A 44 -12.39 -9.85 0.84
C ARG A 44 -10.95 -9.49 1.09
N GLU A 45 -10.68 -8.21 1.23
CA GLU A 45 -9.35 -7.72 1.54
C GLU A 45 -9.29 -7.24 2.99
N THR A 46 -8.24 -7.62 3.68
CA THR A 46 -7.86 -6.89 4.88
C THR A 46 -7.14 -5.62 4.44
N GLN A 47 -7.20 -4.57 5.27
CA GLN A 47 -6.60 -3.26 5.03
C GLN A 47 -5.06 -3.25 4.79
N TYR A 48 -4.43 -4.43 4.75
CA TYR A 48 -2.99 -4.66 4.64
C TYR A 48 -2.64 -5.79 3.68
N ASN A 49 -3.27 -5.83 2.50
CA ASN A 49 -2.86 -6.76 1.47
C ASN A 49 -1.44 -6.41 0.94
N PHE A 50 -0.43 -7.00 1.59
CA PHE A 50 0.99 -6.97 1.21
C PHE A 50 1.41 -8.33 0.62
N SER A 51 0.52 -9.06 -0.04
CA SER A 51 0.84 -10.36 -0.67
C SER A 51 2.03 -10.28 -1.63
N VAL A 52 2.19 -9.14 -2.32
CA VAL A 52 3.38 -8.83 -3.15
C VAL A 52 4.70 -8.96 -2.38
N LEU A 53 4.74 -8.63 -1.10
CA LEU A 53 5.95 -8.74 -0.29
C LEU A 53 6.32 -10.21 -0.09
N HIS A 54 5.33 -11.08 0.13
CA HIS A 54 5.56 -12.52 0.20
C HIS A 54 6.05 -13.09 -1.14
N ALA A 55 5.47 -12.63 -2.26
CA ALA A 55 5.94 -13.03 -3.59
C ALA A 55 7.40 -12.60 -3.86
N LEU A 56 7.76 -11.36 -3.49
CA LEU A 56 9.12 -10.86 -3.59
C LEU A 56 10.09 -11.66 -2.70
N ASN A 57 9.74 -11.92 -1.45
CA ASN A 57 10.60 -12.66 -0.52
C ASN A 57 10.79 -14.12 -0.96
N ASN A 58 9.75 -14.77 -1.47
CA ASN A 58 9.86 -16.12 -2.04
C ASN A 58 10.73 -16.14 -3.30
N TYR A 59 10.59 -15.13 -4.17
CA TYR A 59 11.45 -14.97 -5.34
C TYR A 59 12.92 -14.82 -4.94
N VAL A 60 13.22 -13.94 -3.99
CA VAL A 60 14.58 -13.70 -3.47
C VAL A 60 15.16 -14.97 -2.87
N ALA A 61 14.43 -15.63 -1.96
CA ALA A 61 14.91 -16.85 -1.30
C ALA A 61 15.20 -17.97 -2.33
N TYR A 62 14.30 -18.16 -3.29
CA TYR A 62 14.49 -19.16 -4.33
C TYR A 62 15.71 -18.85 -5.21
N PHE A 63 15.86 -17.59 -5.63
CA PHE A 63 16.98 -17.14 -6.45
C PHE A 63 18.33 -17.31 -5.74
N GLU A 64 18.39 -17.04 -4.43
CA GLU A 64 19.61 -17.22 -3.64
C GLU A 64 19.98 -18.69 -3.43
N GLU A 65 18.99 -19.56 -3.26
CA GLU A 65 19.21 -20.98 -3.02
C GLU A 65 19.59 -21.74 -4.29
N HIS A 66 18.92 -21.45 -5.42
CA HIS A 66 19.02 -22.25 -6.63
C HIS A 66 19.77 -21.54 -7.77
N GLY A 67 19.90 -20.22 -7.71
CA GLY A 67 20.07 -19.41 -8.93
C GLY A 67 18.83 -19.51 -9.82
N LEU A 68 18.75 -18.69 -10.87
CA LEU A 68 17.72 -18.82 -11.91
C LEU A 68 18.32 -18.51 -13.27
N ASP A 69 17.97 -19.31 -14.28
CA ASP A 69 18.17 -18.90 -15.66
C ASP A 69 17.17 -17.81 -16.07
N ILE A 70 17.35 -17.24 -17.26
CA ILE A 70 16.50 -16.12 -17.71
C ILE A 70 15.03 -16.51 -17.90
N PHE A 71 14.74 -17.74 -18.31
CA PHE A 71 13.37 -18.20 -18.52
C PHE A 71 12.66 -18.44 -17.19
N GLU A 72 13.35 -19.02 -16.21
CA GLU A 72 12.81 -19.20 -14.87
C GLU A 72 12.63 -17.86 -14.14
N GLN A 73 13.56 -16.90 -14.34
CA GLN A 73 13.41 -15.54 -13.84
C GLN A 73 12.14 -14.89 -14.38
N MET A 74 11.89 -15.00 -15.69
CA MET A 74 10.69 -14.47 -16.32
C MET A 74 9.42 -15.11 -15.74
N ASP A 75 9.35 -16.44 -15.69
CA ASP A 75 8.16 -17.16 -15.20
C ASP A 75 7.83 -16.79 -13.74
N LYS A 76 8.83 -16.82 -12.85
CA LYS A 76 8.63 -16.47 -11.43
C LYS A 76 8.35 -14.98 -11.22
N SER A 77 8.87 -14.11 -12.10
CA SER A 77 8.59 -12.68 -12.05
C SER A 77 7.15 -12.34 -12.40
N LEU A 78 6.47 -13.14 -13.23
CA LEU A 78 5.05 -12.94 -13.55
C LEU A 78 4.16 -13.07 -12.31
N VAL A 79 4.52 -13.96 -11.37
CA VAL A 79 3.82 -14.10 -10.09
C VAL A 79 3.86 -12.79 -9.31
N ILE A 80 5.02 -12.11 -9.30
CA ILE A 80 5.17 -10.81 -8.62
C ILE A 80 4.30 -9.75 -9.31
N GLY A 81 4.33 -9.68 -10.64
CA GLY A 81 3.50 -8.74 -11.39
C GLY A 81 2.01 -8.97 -11.19
N TYR A 82 1.56 -10.23 -11.10
CA TYR A 82 0.19 -10.57 -10.74
C TYR A 82 -0.20 -10.03 -9.36
N GLU A 83 0.60 -10.30 -8.33
CA GLU A 83 0.35 -9.78 -6.98
C GLU A 83 0.36 -8.26 -6.93
N GLN A 84 1.25 -7.60 -7.69
CA GLN A 84 1.31 -6.15 -7.82
C GLN A 84 0.03 -5.53 -8.39
N LYS A 85 -0.71 -6.23 -9.26
CA LYS A 85 -2.01 -5.73 -9.75
C LYS A 85 -3.11 -5.78 -8.71
N LEU A 86 -2.96 -6.63 -7.70
CA LEU A 86 -3.95 -6.82 -6.64
C LEU A 86 -3.67 -5.94 -5.41
N ILE A 87 -2.54 -5.25 -5.35
CA ILE A 87 -2.24 -4.40 -4.19
C ILE A 87 -3.20 -3.21 -4.10
N PRO A 88 -3.55 -2.76 -2.89
CA PRO A 88 -4.30 -1.54 -2.68
C PRO A 88 -3.61 -0.30 -3.24
N ALA A 89 -4.41 0.69 -3.68
CA ALA A 89 -3.92 1.93 -4.29
C ALA A 89 -2.92 2.70 -3.42
N HIS A 90 -3.04 2.61 -2.08
CA HIS A 90 -2.12 3.27 -1.16
C HIS A 90 -0.70 2.71 -1.20
N ILE A 91 -0.51 1.46 -1.67
CA ILE A 91 0.80 0.84 -1.91
C ILE A 91 1.26 1.20 -3.32
N ALA A 92 0.39 1.06 -4.33
CA ALA A 92 0.69 1.40 -5.71
C ALA A 92 1.16 2.87 -5.88
N GLN A 93 0.58 3.82 -5.12
CA GLN A 93 1.03 5.22 -5.18
C GLN A 93 2.52 5.38 -4.83
N HIS A 94 3.05 4.54 -3.93
CA HIS A 94 4.44 4.63 -3.52
C HIS A 94 5.37 4.12 -4.61
N TYR A 95 4.92 3.19 -5.45
CA TYR A 95 5.61 2.89 -6.69
C TYR A 95 5.60 4.09 -7.65
N CYS A 96 4.44 4.71 -7.85
CA CYS A 96 4.24 5.77 -8.84
C CYS A 96 4.75 7.16 -8.42
N GLU A 97 5.14 7.38 -7.16
CA GLU A 97 5.64 8.68 -6.68
C GLU A 97 6.97 9.05 -7.34
N LEU A 98 7.04 10.16 -8.08
CA LEU A 98 8.21 10.47 -8.90
C LEU A 98 9.44 10.92 -8.09
N ALA A 99 9.20 11.49 -6.91
CA ALA A 99 10.26 12.13 -6.13
C ALA A 99 11.04 11.17 -5.21
N VAL A 100 10.51 9.97 -4.95
CA VAL A 100 10.97 9.12 -3.84
C VAL A 100 11.32 7.71 -4.35
N PRO A 101 12.60 7.39 -4.61
CA PRO A 101 13.00 6.03 -4.99
C PRO A 101 12.83 5.06 -3.81
N PHE A 102 12.94 3.75 -4.08
CA PHE A 102 12.96 2.72 -3.04
C PHE A 102 14.36 2.47 -2.47
N TRP A 103 15.40 3.00 -3.13
CA TRP A 103 16.76 3.04 -2.62
C TRP A 103 17.32 4.48 -2.55
N PRO A 104 17.81 4.93 -1.38
CA PRO A 104 17.74 4.27 -0.08
C PRO A 104 16.28 4.08 0.38
N THR A 105 16.03 3.09 1.24
CA THR A 105 14.66 2.79 1.73
C THR A 105 14.03 4.05 2.33
N PRO A 106 12.91 4.54 1.77
CA PRO A 106 12.31 5.78 2.22
C PRO A 106 11.58 5.59 3.55
N SER A 107 11.34 6.68 4.26
CA SER A 107 10.62 6.64 5.55
C SER A 107 9.11 6.49 5.40
N PHE A 108 8.58 6.69 4.18
CA PHE A 108 7.14 6.70 3.87
C PHE A 108 6.27 7.66 4.70
N LYS A 109 6.92 8.62 5.39
CA LYS A 109 6.29 9.69 6.17
C LYS A 109 6.24 10.96 5.32
N HIS A 110 5.35 10.97 4.33
CA HIS A 110 5.10 12.14 3.50
C HIS A 110 3.71 12.69 3.80
N ASP A 111 3.62 14.00 4.00
CA ASP A 111 2.35 14.69 4.29
C ASP A 111 1.46 14.81 3.06
N HIS A 112 2.08 14.76 1.87
CA HIS A 112 1.42 14.85 0.57
C HIS A 112 1.88 13.70 -0.31
N LEU A 113 0.91 12.94 -0.81
CA LEU A 113 1.13 11.91 -1.82
C LEU A 113 0.45 12.36 -3.10
N LYS A 114 1.19 12.39 -4.21
CA LYS A 114 0.58 12.70 -5.49
C LYS A 114 -0.27 11.50 -5.90
N ARG A 115 -1.58 11.69 -6.03
CA ARG A 115 -2.54 10.63 -6.43
C ARG A 115 -2.45 10.33 -7.93
N MET A 116 -1.26 9.96 -8.40
CA MET A 116 -1.02 9.49 -9.75
C MET A 116 -0.59 8.04 -9.67
N LEU A 117 -1.30 7.17 -10.39
CA LEU A 117 -1.04 5.74 -10.43
C LEU A 117 -0.54 5.36 -11.82
N THR A 118 0.52 6.02 -12.27
CA THR A 118 1.10 5.81 -13.61
C THR A 118 2.44 5.07 -13.51
N VAL A 119 2.60 4.04 -14.33
CA VAL A 119 3.82 3.26 -14.52
C VAL A 119 4.42 3.64 -15.86
N ALA A 120 5.74 3.88 -15.90
CA ALA A 120 6.42 4.17 -17.15
C ALA A 120 6.27 2.98 -18.11
N TYR A 121 6.00 3.28 -19.38
CA TYR A 121 5.80 2.32 -20.47
C TYR A 121 4.54 1.44 -20.41
N SER A 122 3.82 1.40 -19.27
CA SER A 122 2.57 0.62 -19.12
C SER A 122 1.31 1.47 -18.95
N GLY A 123 1.44 2.77 -18.67
CA GLY A 123 0.29 3.64 -18.45
C GLY A 123 -0.25 3.52 -17.02
N ASP A 124 -1.56 3.45 -16.83
CA ASP A 124 -2.15 3.36 -15.49
C ASP A 124 -1.89 2.00 -14.82
N TRP A 125 -1.58 2.02 -13.51
CA TRP A 125 -1.20 0.83 -12.72
C TRP A 125 -2.21 -0.31 -12.85
N TYR A 126 -3.51 0.02 -12.82
CA TYR A 126 -4.60 -0.95 -12.90
C TYR A 126 -5.16 -1.12 -14.31
N SER A 127 -4.61 -0.44 -15.31
CA SER A 127 -5.04 -0.62 -16.70
C SER A 127 -4.44 -1.91 -17.26
N THR A 128 -5.30 -2.70 -17.90
CA THR A 128 -4.95 -3.93 -18.61
C THR A 128 -4.71 -3.70 -20.10
N ALA A 129 -4.49 -2.45 -20.53
CA ALA A 129 -4.54 -2.05 -21.94
C ALA A 129 -3.62 -2.85 -22.88
N ASN A 130 -2.58 -3.52 -22.36
CA ASN A 130 -1.76 -4.48 -23.11
C ASN A 130 -1.73 -5.82 -22.37
N GLU A 131 -2.48 -6.83 -22.86
CA GLU A 131 -2.51 -8.19 -22.32
C GLU A 131 -1.10 -8.81 -22.21
N GLU A 132 -0.22 -8.50 -23.16
CA GLU A 132 1.18 -8.98 -23.20
C GLU A 132 2.04 -8.49 -22.04
N THR A 133 1.71 -7.35 -21.43
CA THR A 133 2.50 -6.75 -20.32
C THR A 133 1.70 -6.67 -19.03
N ALA A 134 0.47 -7.19 -19.01
CA ALA A 134 -0.47 -7.02 -17.90
C ALA A 134 0.09 -7.55 -16.57
N TYR A 135 0.95 -8.57 -16.63
CA TYR A 135 1.53 -9.25 -15.47
C TYR A 135 3.05 -9.08 -15.37
N HIS A 136 3.64 -8.18 -16.15
CA HIS A 136 5.04 -7.86 -15.97
C HIS A 136 5.26 -7.19 -14.61
N PRO A 137 6.27 -7.62 -13.83
CA PRO A 137 6.59 -6.96 -12.58
C PRO A 137 6.96 -5.49 -12.82
N VAL A 138 6.65 -4.68 -11.82
CA VAL A 138 7.00 -3.28 -11.73
C VAL A 138 8.08 -3.12 -10.67
N THR A 139 9.18 -2.48 -11.01
CA THR A 139 10.25 -2.14 -10.06
C THR A 139 10.41 -0.64 -9.95
N LYS A 140 10.79 -0.17 -8.77
CA LYS A 140 11.19 1.22 -8.56
C LYS A 140 12.68 1.36 -8.28
N GLU A 141 13.27 0.43 -7.51
CA GLU A 141 14.70 0.41 -7.19
C GLU A 141 15.30 1.82 -6.90
N LYS A 142 16.27 2.26 -7.72
CA LYS A 142 16.91 3.60 -7.65
C LYS A 142 16.25 4.63 -8.56
N GLN A 143 15.21 4.24 -9.28
CA GLN A 143 14.62 5.06 -10.31
C GLN A 143 13.67 6.10 -9.74
N ARG A 144 13.51 7.18 -10.52
CA ARG A 144 12.52 8.22 -10.24
C ARG A 144 11.12 7.82 -10.69
N TYR A 145 10.94 6.70 -11.37
CA TYR A 145 9.65 6.26 -11.85
C TYR A 145 9.57 4.75 -11.77
N ALA A 146 8.37 4.24 -11.52
CA ALA A 146 8.09 2.82 -11.62
C ALA A 146 8.25 2.35 -13.06
N MET A 147 8.98 1.26 -13.28
CA MET A 147 9.16 0.64 -14.59
C MET A 147 8.58 -0.76 -14.60
N SER A 148 7.82 -1.08 -15.64
CA SER A 148 7.50 -2.46 -15.97
C SER A 148 8.71 -3.13 -16.66
N THR A 149 9.04 -4.35 -16.24
CA THR A 149 10.14 -5.16 -16.79
C THR A 149 9.69 -6.60 -17.02
N ARG A 150 10.36 -7.34 -17.90
CA ARG A 150 10.04 -8.76 -18.17
C ARG A 150 10.41 -9.68 -17.02
N PHE A 151 11.42 -9.30 -16.23
CA PHE A 151 11.86 -10.01 -15.05
C PHE A 151 12.55 -9.07 -14.08
N LEU A 152 12.58 -9.44 -12.79
CA LEU A 152 13.33 -8.72 -11.76
C LEU A 152 14.70 -9.36 -11.55
N THR A 153 15.73 -8.55 -11.46
CA THR A 153 17.01 -9.01 -10.91
C THR A 153 16.89 -9.25 -9.40
N LEU A 154 17.80 -10.05 -8.83
CA LEU A 154 17.88 -10.26 -7.38
C LEU A 154 17.99 -8.93 -6.60
N ILE A 155 18.75 -7.97 -7.14
CA ILE A 155 18.98 -6.68 -6.48
C ILE A 155 17.69 -5.85 -6.45
N GLU A 156 16.97 -5.76 -7.58
CA GLU A 156 15.70 -5.06 -7.67
C GLU A 156 14.67 -5.67 -6.72
N ALA A 157 14.50 -7.00 -6.76
CA ALA A 157 13.55 -7.70 -5.89
C ALA A 157 13.84 -7.46 -4.40
N LYS A 158 15.12 -7.48 -3.99
CA LYS A 158 15.54 -7.17 -2.61
C LYS A 158 15.24 -5.73 -2.19
N ILE A 159 15.50 -4.77 -3.06
CA ILE A 159 15.27 -3.35 -2.76
C ILE A 159 13.77 -3.09 -2.60
N ASP A 160 12.97 -3.61 -3.53
CA ASP A 160 11.52 -3.49 -3.47
C ASP A 160 10.93 -4.19 -2.25
N ALA A 161 11.37 -5.42 -1.94
CA ALA A 161 10.95 -6.14 -0.73
C ALA A 161 11.20 -5.32 0.53
N ARG A 162 12.43 -4.83 0.70
CA ARG A 162 12.82 -4.02 1.86
C ARG A 162 12.02 -2.72 1.96
N ALA A 163 11.73 -2.08 0.84
CA ALA A 163 10.91 -0.88 0.80
C ALA A 163 9.46 -1.19 1.22
N LEU A 164 8.88 -2.30 0.75
CA LEU A 164 7.54 -2.72 1.14
C LEU A 164 7.45 -3.20 2.60
N GLU A 165 8.50 -3.80 3.15
CA GLU A 165 8.60 -4.12 4.59
C GLU A 165 8.51 -2.85 5.45
N GLU A 166 9.31 -1.83 5.14
CA GLU A 166 9.26 -0.57 5.89
C GLU A 166 7.91 0.14 5.69
N LEU A 167 7.35 0.11 4.48
CA LEU A 167 6.00 0.65 4.24
C LEU A 167 4.94 -0.08 5.07
N GLN A 168 4.98 -1.40 5.13
CA GLN A 168 4.05 -2.19 5.93
C GLN A 168 4.15 -1.80 7.41
N LYS A 169 5.37 -1.73 7.94
CA LYS A 169 5.61 -1.30 9.31
C LYS A 169 5.05 0.10 9.59
N VAL A 170 5.34 1.08 8.73
CA VAL A 170 4.83 2.45 8.88
C VAL A 170 3.30 2.48 8.84
N ARG A 171 2.66 1.67 7.98
CA ARG A 171 1.19 1.61 7.89
C ARG A 171 0.53 0.93 9.09
N LEU A 172 1.21 -0.04 9.72
CA LEU A 172 0.77 -0.62 10.98
C LEU A 172 0.92 0.38 12.14
N GLU A 173 2.02 1.14 12.19
CA GLU A 173 2.22 2.22 13.16
C GLU A 173 1.14 3.31 13.03
N ASP A 174 0.86 3.77 11.81
CA ASP A 174 -0.17 4.77 11.51
C ASP A 174 -1.56 4.33 12.00
N LEU A 175 -1.92 3.06 11.80
CA LEU A 175 -3.21 2.53 12.21
C LEU A 175 -3.30 2.35 13.73
N ASN A 176 -2.24 1.88 14.36
CA ASN A 176 -2.19 1.78 15.82
C ASN A 176 -2.36 3.18 16.44
N ALA A 177 -1.70 4.19 15.87
CA ALA A 177 -1.87 5.57 16.30
C ALA A 177 -3.30 6.09 16.07
N LEU A 178 -3.92 5.78 14.93
CA LEU A 178 -5.32 6.12 14.66
C LEU A 178 -6.26 5.49 15.69
N HIS A 179 -6.10 4.19 15.96
CA HIS A 179 -6.92 3.45 16.92
C HIS A 179 -6.81 4.06 18.33
N LEU A 180 -5.58 4.30 18.79
CA LEU A 180 -5.34 4.92 20.10
C LEU A 180 -5.94 6.33 20.21
N ASN A 181 -5.96 7.09 19.11
CA ASN A 181 -6.56 8.42 19.11
C ASN A 181 -8.09 8.36 19.04
N LEU A 182 -8.66 7.42 18.29
CA LEU A 182 -10.10 7.18 18.26
C LEU A 182 -10.63 6.76 19.63
N GLN A 183 -9.83 6.13 20.50
CA GLN A 183 -10.24 5.76 21.85
C GLN A 183 -10.31 6.94 22.84
N LYS A 184 -9.74 8.11 22.49
CA LYS A 184 -9.71 9.28 23.38
C LYS A 184 -10.94 10.16 23.11
N PRO A 185 -11.77 10.43 24.12
CA PRO A 185 -12.88 11.36 23.98
C PRO A 185 -12.42 12.74 23.53
N ILE A 186 -13.23 13.40 22.72
CA ILE A 186 -13.04 14.81 22.38
C ILE A 186 -13.38 15.65 23.62
N HIS A 187 -12.50 16.57 23.99
CA HIS A 187 -12.76 17.47 25.10
C HIS A 187 -13.86 18.48 24.70
N CYS A 188 -15.09 18.23 25.12
CA CYS A 188 -16.17 19.20 24.99
C CYS A 188 -15.83 20.42 25.84
N SER A 189 -15.62 21.57 25.20
CA SER A 189 -15.54 22.83 25.95
C SER A 189 -16.92 23.11 26.55
N PRO A 190 -17.04 23.41 27.86
CA PRO A 190 -18.32 23.78 28.43
C PRO A 190 -18.80 25.04 27.72
N HIS A 191 -19.96 24.95 27.08
CA HIS A 191 -20.63 26.12 26.49
C HIS A 191 -20.69 27.23 27.55
N LEU A 192 -20.10 28.38 27.23
CA LEU A 192 -20.42 29.65 27.88
C LEU A 192 -21.90 29.92 27.57
N ALA A 193 -22.78 29.47 28.47
CA ALA A 193 -24.15 29.94 28.55
C ALA A 193 -24.10 31.41 28.96
N GLY A 194 -24.26 32.30 27.99
CA GLY A 194 -24.51 33.73 28.18
C GLY A 194 -25.98 34.03 28.12
#